data_AF-A0A1G7FH22-F1
#
_entry.id   AF-A0A1G7FH22-F1
#
_cell.length_a   1.000
_cell.length_b   1.000
_cell.length_c   1.000
_cell.angle_alpha   90.00
_cell.angle_beta   90.00
_cell.angle_gamma   90.00
#
_symmetry.space_group_name_H-M   'P 1'
#
loop_
_entity.id
_entity.type
_entity.pdbx_description
1 polymer ?
#
loop_
_entity_poly.entity_id
_entity_poly.type
_entity_poly.pdbx_seq_one_letter_code
_entity_poly.pdbx_strand_id
1 'polypeptide(L)' 'MTASRNPQAGPDRIVAIGLLTQRDLDVLGSGFRRSFSVEDDHAFADLLEALDEIEEVSVTLPPG' A
#
# COMPACT_ATOMS: atom_id res chain seq x y z
N MET A 1 -35.06 17.45 -3.74
CA MET A 1 -33.98 16.45 -3.58
C MET A 1 -33.07 16.90 -2.45
N THR A 2 -33.32 16.44 -1.23
CA THR A 2 -32.52 16.75 -0.04
C THR A 2 -31.34 15.78 0.03
N ALA A 3 -30.12 16.31 -0.07
CA ALA A 3 -28.91 15.53 0.11
C ALA A 3 -28.88 14.97 1.55
N SER A 4 -28.84 13.65 1.67
CA SER A 4 -28.64 12.97 2.95
C SER A 4 -27.20 13.25 3.41
N ARG A 5 -27.01 14.21 4.32
CA ARG A 5 -25.74 14.38 5.01
C ARG A 5 -25.56 13.16 5.92
N ASN A 6 -24.56 12.34 5.63
CA ASN A 6 -24.14 11.23 6.48
C ASN A 6 -23.72 11.76 7.86
N PRO A 7 -24.41 11.43 8.97
CA PRO A 7 -24.14 11.98 10.30
C PRO A 7 -22.91 11.37 11.00
N GLN A 8 -22.08 10.58 10.30
CA GLN A 8 -20.94 9.86 10.86
C GLN A 8 -19.58 10.59 10.72
N ALA A 9 -19.57 11.86 10.28
CA ALA A 9 -18.33 12.64 10.22
C ALA A 9 -17.89 13.04 11.64
N GLY A 10 -17.24 12.12 12.35
CA GLY A 10 -16.48 12.41 13.56
C GLY A 10 -15.36 13.43 13.30
N PRO A 11 -14.69 13.94 14.34
CA PRO A 11 -13.66 14.98 14.21
C PRO A 11 -12.64 14.58 13.14
N ASP A 12 -12.19 15.53 12.30
CA ASP A 12 -11.18 15.30 11.25
C ASP A 12 -9.94 14.64 11.87
N ARG A 13 -9.88 13.31 11.77
CA ARG A 13 -8.79 12.53 12.36
C ARG A 13 -7.65 12.56 11.37
N ILE A 14 -6.58 13.26 11.71
CA ILE A 14 -5.31 13.15 10.99
C ILE A 14 -4.78 11.73 11.24
N VAL A 15 -4.68 10.93 10.18
CA VAL A 15 -4.09 9.59 10.21
C VAL A 15 -2.76 9.66 9.48
N ALA A 16 -1.66 9.41 10.19
CA ALA A 16 -0.34 9.25 9.61
C ALA A 16 -0.09 7.77 9.31
N ILE A 17 0.31 7.47 8.07
CA ILE A 17 0.67 6.12 7.62
C ILE A 17 2.16 6.15 7.24
N GLY A 18 2.96 5.26 7.83
CA GLY A 18 4.37 5.10 7.52
C GLY A 18 4.74 3.62 7.50
N LEU A 19 5.65 3.25 6.61
CA LEU A 19 6.28 1.93 6.62
C LEU A 19 7.40 1.96 7.67
N LEU A 20 7.30 1.08 8.65
CA LEU A 20 8.21 1.03 9.80
C LEU A 20 8.75 -0.39 9.92
N THR A 21 10.04 -0.51 10.23
CA THR A 21 10.61 -1.81 10.59
C THR A 21 10.27 -2.15 12.04
N GLN A 22 10.47 -3.41 12.44
CA GLN A 22 10.29 -3.82 13.83
C GLN A 22 11.14 -2.99 14.80
N ARG A 23 12.37 -2.66 14.39
CA ARG A 23 13.28 -1.81 15.18
C ARG A 23 12.75 -0.40 15.37
N ASP A 24 12.12 0.17 14.34
CA ASP A 24 11.53 1.50 14.44
C ASP A 24 10.34 1.50 15.40
N LEU A 25 9.51 0.46 15.36
CA LEU A 25 8.40 0.27 16.30
C LEU A 25 8.90 0.16 17.75
N ASP A 26 9.98 -0.59 17.99
CA ASP A 26 10.58 -0.74 19.31
C ASP A 26 11.09 0.60 19.87
N VAL A 27 11.68 1.44 19.02
CA VAL A 27 12.17 2.78 19.39
C VAL A 27 11.01 3.76 19.63
N LEU A 28 9.95 3.69 18.82
CA LEU A 28 8.77 4.54 18.95
C LEU A 28 7.92 4.20 20.20
N GLY A 29 8.08 2.98 20.74
CA GLY A 29 7.51 2.56 22.00
C GLY A 29 5.97 2.58 22.02
N SER A 30 5.39 2.79 23.21
CA SER A 30 3.93 2.71 23.44
C SER A 30 3.11 3.87 22.85
N GLY A 31 3.75 4.79 22.12
CA GLY A 31 3.07 5.93 21.48
C GLY A 31 2.18 5.52 20.31
N PHE A 32 2.47 4.39 19.67
CA PHE A 32 1.64 3.81 18.62
C PHE A 32 0.53 2.95 19.22
N ARG A 33 -0.72 3.33 18.93
CA ARG A 33 -1.90 2.60 19.42
C ARG A 33 -2.26 1.39 18.54
N ARG A 34 -1.79 1.36 17.29
CA ARG A 34 -2.05 0.30 16.31
C ARG A 34 -0.88 0.21 15.34
N SER A 35 -0.37 -0.99 15.14
CA SER A 35 0.48 -1.37 14.03
C SER A 35 -0.14 -2.58 13.34
N PHE A 36 0.04 -2.66 12.02
CA PHE A 36 -0.36 -3.81 11.23
C PHE A 36 0.91 -4.29 10.55
N SER A 37 1.32 -5.52 10.85
CA SER A 37 2.47 -6.11 10.16
C SER A 37 2.07 -6.29 8.71
N VAL A 38 2.91 -5.78 7.80
CA VAL A 38 2.90 -6.27 6.44
C VAL A 38 3.64 -7.59 6.50
N GLU A 39 2.94 -8.69 6.25
CA GLU A 39 3.60 -9.98 6.12
C GLU A 39 4.44 -9.93 4.84
N ASP A 40 5.66 -10.45 4.91
CA ASP A 40 6.46 -10.71 3.72
C ASP A 40 5.83 -11.93 3.03
N ASP A 41 4.69 -11.68 2.40
CA ASP A 41 4.14 -12.64 1.47
C ASP A 41 4.98 -12.57 0.20
N HIS A 42 5.40 -13.73 -0.29
CA HIS A 42 6.10 -13.80 -1.56
C HIS A 42 5.18 -13.42 -2.74
N ALA A 43 3.94 -12.98 -2.50
CA ALA A 43 2.99 -12.62 -3.56
C ALA A 43 3.52 -11.53 -4.50
N PHE A 44 4.33 -10.59 -3.99
CA PHE A 44 4.99 -9.60 -4.86
C PHE A 44 6.16 -10.20 -5.66
N ALA A 45 6.90 -11.14 -5.07
CA ALA A 45 7.96 -11.87 -5.75
C ALA A 45 7.39 -12.81 -6.84
N ASP A 46 6.32 -13.53 -6.52
CA ASP A 46 5.57 -14.39 -7.45
C ASP A 46 5.00 -13.57 -8.63
N LEU A 47 4.53 -12.34 -8.37
CA LEU A 47 4.11 -11.42 -9.42
C LEU A 47 5.27 -10.97 -10.30
N LEU A 48 6.42 -10.64 -9.71
CA LEU A 48 7.61 -10.25 -10.48
C LEU A 48 8.13 -11.41 -11.33
N GLU A 49 8.16 -12.63 -10.78
CA GLU A 49 8.51 -13.85 -11.53
C GLU A 49 7.53 -14.06 -12.69
N ALA A 50 6.23 -13.92 -12.44
CA ALA A 50 5.21 -14.01 -13.49
C ALA A 50 5.32 -12.91 -14.56
N LEU A 51 5.87 -11.74 -14.24
CA LEU A 51 6.13 -10.67 -15.20
C LEU A 51 7.42 -10.93 -16.00
N ASP A 52 8.45 -11.48 -15.37
CA ASP A 52 9.70 -11.87 -16.04
C ASP A 52 9.48 -13.06 -17.01
N GLU A 53 8.48 -13.91 -16.75
CA GLU A 53 8.02 -14.95 -17.68
C GLU A 53 7.33 -14.41 -18.94
N ILE A 54 6.89 -13.15 -18.93
CA ILE A 54 6.29 -12.52 -20.12
C ILE A 54 7.42 -12.06 -21.04
N GLU A 55 7.58 -12.77 -22.17
CA GLU A 55 8.53 -12.36 -23.22
C GLU A 55 8.32 -10.90 -23.61
N GLU A 56 9.44 -10.18 -23.75
CA GLU A 56 9.48 -8.78 -24.14
C GLU A 56 8.66 -8.56 -25.42
N VAL A 57 7.53 -7.86 -25.32
CA VAL A 57 6.75 -7.47 -26.49
C VAL A 57 7.55 -6.40 -27.21
N SER A 58 8.38 -6.81 -28.16
CA SER A 58 9.08 -5.90 -29.05
C SER A 58 8.03 -5.17 -29.89
N VAL A 59 7.65 -3.97 -29.47
CA VAL A 59 6.79 -3.08 -30.24
C VAL A 59 7.61 -2.59 -31.44
N THR A 60 7.49 -3.30 -32.57
CA THR A 60 7.99 -2.78 -33.84
C THR A 60 7.08 -1.63 -34.24
N LEU A 61 7.55 -0.40 -34.02
CA LEU A 61 6.91 0.79 -34.59
C LEU A 61 6.98 0.67 -36.13
N PRO A 62 5.87 0.89 -36.86
CA PRO A 62 5.92 0.90 -38.32
C PRO A 62 6.84 2.04 -38.81
N PRO A 63 7.58 1.84 -39.91
CA PRO A 63 8.38 2.91 -40.50
C PRO A 63 7.45 4.04 -40.96
N GLY A 64 7.83 5.27 -40.62
CA GLY A 64 7.12 6.49 -40.98
C GLY A 64 7.23 6.87 -42.46
#